data_AF-A0A7I8KVZ8-F1
#
_entry.id   AF-A0A7I8KVZ8-F1
#
_cell.length_a   1.000
_cell.length_b   1.000
_cell.length_c   1.000
_cell.angle_alpha   90.00
_cell.angle_beta   90.00
_cell.angle_gamma   90.00
#
_symmetry.space_group_name_H-M   'P 1'
#
loop_
_entity.id
_entity.type
_entity.pdbx_description
1 polymer ?
#
loop_
_entity_poly.entity_id
_entity_poly.type
_entity_poly.pdbx_seq_one_letter_code
_entity_poly.pdbx_strand_id
1 'polypeptide(L)'
;MAVPPQGRSRTLVVLLLLLLSLSAGRVSSSSSSSSSCLRRDANRAVYAAAKSAGEAAGYVSHLLRSTSPNSVALKDCRELLGDSAEQLNKTARQLRRLRPETFTWQVDNALTWTSAALTNQDTCVQGLREVMKGTSGKTREAVVRRVSHVSRLTGNALHLINRLASTNGRGL
;
A
#
# COMPACT_ATOMS: atom_id res chain seq x y z
N MET A 1 -60.93 13.89 -23.30
CA MET A 1 -60.93 14.07 -21.83
C MET A 1 -59.48 13.98 -21.37
N ALA A 2 -58.88 15.10 -20.95
CA ALA A 2 -57.49 15.19 -20.51
C ALA A 2 -57.46 15.31 -18.98
N VAL A 3 -56.63 14.48 -18.33
CA VAL A 3 -56.42 14.46 -16.87
C VAL A 3 -55.37 15.54 -16.53
N PRO A 4 -55.63 16.48 -15.60
CA PRO A 4 -54.62 17.44 -15.16
C PRO A 4 -53.59 16.80 -14.22
N PRO A 5 -52.32 17.27 -14.22
CA PRO A 5 -51.27 16.73 -13.36
C PRO A 5 -51.49 17.12 -11.90
N GLN A 6 -51.40 16.12 -11.01
CA GLN A 6 -51.44 16.27 -9.56
C GLN A 6 -50.27 17.12 -9.07
N GLY A 7 -50.58 18.25 -8.43
CA GLY A 7 -49.60 19.14 -7.80
C GLY A 7 -48.93 18.44 -6.61
N ARG A 8 -47.60 18.28 -6.66
CA ARG A 8 -46.80 17.84 -5.52
C ARG A 8 -46.99 18.82 -4.36
N SER A 9 -47.63 18.36 -3.29
CA SER A 9 -47.80 19.14 -2.06
C SER A 9 -46.45 19.67 -1.58
N ARG A 10 -46.33 20.99 -1.45
CA ARG A 10 -45.11 21.69 -0.99
C ARG A 10 -44.63 21.13 0.35
N THR A 11 -45.55 20.64 1.18
CA THR A 11 -45.29 20.01 2.48
C THR A 11 -44.50 18.70 2.35
N LEU A 12 -44.76 17.88 1.32
CA LEU A 12 -44.04 16.63 1.06
C LEU A 12 -42.59 16.89 0.62
N VAL A 13 -42.36 17.95 -0.16
CA VAL A 13 -41.01 18.34 -0.62
C VAL A 13 -40.17 18.85 0.57
N VAL A 14 -40.76 19.66 1.46
CA VAL A 14 -40.08 20.15 2.66
C VAL A 14 -39.76 19.00 3.62
N LEU A 15 -40.67 18.04 3.81
CA LEU A 15 -40.41 16.86 4.65
C LEU A 15 -39.29 15.98 4.09
N LEU A 16 -39.25 15.75 2.77
CA LEU A 16 -38.16 15.03 2.11
C LEU A 16 -36.80 15.74 2.25
N LEU A 17 -36.76 17.06 2.15
CA LEU A 17 -35.53 17.85 2.34
C LEU A 17 -35.06 17.86 3.80
N LEU A 18 -35.99 17.88 4.76
CA LEU A 18 -35.66 17.76 6.19
C LEU A 18 -35.15 16.36 6.56
N LEU A 19 -35.70 15.30 5.94
CA LEU A 19 -35.23 13.93 6.13
C LEU A 19 -33.85 13.69 5.49
N LEU A 20 -33.58 14.28 4.33
CA LEU A 20 -32.25 14.24 3.69
C LEU A 20 -31.20 14.97 4.52
N SER A 21 -31.55 16.09 5.15
CA SER A 21 -30.63 16.83 6.02
C SER A 21 -30.37 16.17 7.38
N LEU A 22 -31.26 15.29 7.86
CA LEU A 22 -31.03 14.47 9.06
C LEU A 22 -30.06 13.30 8.83
N SER A 23 -29.95 12.82 7.58
CA SER A 23 -28.96 11.79 7.19
C SER A 23 -27.59 12.37 6.84
N ALA A 24 -27.52 13.68 6.55
CA ALA A 24 -26.28 14.41 6.41
C ALA A 24 -25.86 14.99 7.77
N GLY A 25 -25.58 14.11 8.73
CA GLY A 25 -24.70 14.48 9.84
C GLY A 25 -23.48 15.15 9.21
N ARG A 26 -23.27 16.43 9.51
CA ARG A 26 -22.15 17.21 8.97
C ARG A 26 -20.87 16.50 9.40
N VAL A 27 -20.30 15.67 8.53
CA VAL A 27 -18.87 15.38 8.58
C VAL A 27 -18.21 16.66 8.10
N SER A 28 -18.09 17.62 9.01
CA SER A 28 -17.09 18.67 8.90
C SER A 28 -15.74 18.01 9.09
N SER A 29 -15.31 17.23 8.10
CA SER A 29 -13.93 16.76 8.04
C SER A 29 -13.10 17.98 7.68
N SER A 30 -12.56 18.63 8.71
CA SER A 30 -11.38 19.47 8.57
C SER A 30 -10.35 18.68 7.76
N SER A 31 -9.86 19.26 6.67
CA SER A 31 -8.88 18.65 5.77
C SER A 31 -7.69 18.05 6.53
N SER A 32 -7.30 18.68 7.64
CA SER A 32 -6.29 18.22 8.59
C SER A 32 -6.60 16.87 9.24
N SER A 33 -7.85 16.60 9.63
CA SER A 33 -8.27 15.32 10.22
C SER A 33 -8.18 14.18 9.20
N SER A 34 -8.59 14.45 7.95
CA SER A 34 -8.52 13.49 6.84
C SER A 34 -7.07 13.13 6.49
N SER A 35 -6.18 14.13 6.37
CA SER A 35 -4.75 13.91 6.13
C SER A 35 -4.06 13.14 7.27
N SER A 36 -4.46 13.38 8.53
CA SER A 36 -3.90 12.65 9.68
C SER A 36 -4.28 11.16 9.69
N CYS A 37 -5.53 10.84 9.31
CA CYS A 37 -6.00 9.47 9.15
C CYS A 37 -5.26 8.79 8.00
N LEU A 38 -5.17 9.46 6.86
CA LEU A 38 -4.50 8.94 5.67
C LEU A 38 -3.00 8.66 5.91
N ARG A 39 -2.31 9.55 6.64
CA ARG A 39 -0.92 9.32 7.07
C ARG A 39 -0.79 8.05 7.93
N ARG A 40 -1.71 7.84 8.87
CA ARG A 40 -1.73 6.66 9.74
C ARG A 40 -1.99 5.38 8.94
N ASP A 41 -2.94 5.43 8.00
CA ASP A 41 -3.31 4.28 7.17
C ASP A 41 -2.18 3.92 6.20
N ALA A 42 -1.56 4.90 5.56
CA ALA A 42 -0.35 4.71 4.76
C ALA A 42 0.77 4.08 5.60
N ASN A 43 1.01 4.57 6.82
CA ASN A 43 2.02 4.02 7.70
C ASN A 43 1.76 2.56 8.08
N ARG A 44 0.52 2.20 8.40
CA ARG A 44 0.11 0.83 8.70
C ARG A 44 0.30 -0.10 7.49
N ALA A 45 -0.08 0.35 6.31
CA ALA A 45 0.11 -0.42 5.07
C ALA A 45 1.60 -0.68 4.79
N VAL A 46 2.45 0.35 4.93
CA VAL A 46 3.90 0.20 4.78
C VAL A 46 4.48 -0.78 5.81
N TYR A 47 4.06 -0.70 7.09
CA TYR A 47 4.51 -1.66 8.11
C TYR A 47 4.08 -3.10 7.80
N ALA A 48 2.86 -3.30 7.32
CA ALA A 48 2.38 -4.62 6.91
C ALA A 48 3.23 -5.17 5.75
N ALA A 49 3.53 -4.33 4.75
CA ALA A 49 4.41 -4.70 3.65
C ALA A 49 5.84 -5.04 4.14
N ALA A 50 6.42 -4.21 5.02
CA ALA A 50 7.76 -4.43 5.57
C ALA A 50 7.86 -5.74 6.34
N LYS A 51 6.86 -6.02 7.20
CA LYS A 51 6.76 -7.27 7.96
C LYS A 51 6.68 -8.47 7.01
N SER A 52 5.81 -8.40 6.01
CA SER A 52 5.63 -9.48 5.04
C SER A 52 6.91 -9.73 4.20
N ALA A 53 7.62 -8.67 3.82
CA ALA A 53 8.92 -8.77 3.15
C ALA A 53 9.96 -9.51 4.02
N GLY A 54 10.05 -9.15 5.31
CA GLY A 54 10.92 -9.83 6.27
C GLY A 54 10.56 -11.30 6.48
N GLU A 55 9.27 -11.63 6.60
CA GLU A 55 8.79 -13.01 6.71
C GLU A 55 9.10 -13.82 5.44
N ALA A 56 8.97 -13.22 4.26
CA ALA A 56 9.35 -13.86 3.00
C ALA A 56 10.86 -14.10 2.92
N ALA A 57 11.70 -13.12 3.31
CA ALA A 57 13.15 -13.28 3.38
C ALA A 57 13.56 -14.40 4.35
N GLY A 58 12.89 -14.49 5.52
CA GLY A 58 13.09 -15.57 6.48
C GLY A 58 12.73 -16.94 5.92
N TYR A 59 11.62 -17.03 5.18
CA TYR A 59 11.23 -18.27 4.49
C TYR A 59 12.28 -18.70 3.45
N VAL A 60 12.77 -17.78 2.62
CA VAL A 60 13.82 -18.08 1.63
C VAL A 60 15.12 -18.50 2.32
N SER A 61 15.48 -17.85 3.42
CA SER A 61 16.64 -18.22 4.24
C SER A 61 16.53 -19.65 4.78
N HIS A 62 15.34 -20.06 5.21
CA HIS A 62 15.09 -21.44 5.63
C HIS A 62 15.30 -22.43 4.47
N LEU A 63 14.77 -22.13 3.28
CA LEU A 63 14.93 -22.98 2.09
C LEU A 63 16.40 -23.14 1.67
N LEU A 64 17.18 -22.05 1.74
CA LEU A 64 18.62 -22.09 1.48
C LEU A 64 19.30 -23.05 2.46
N ARG A 65 18.94 -23.05 3.75
CA ARG A 65 19.56 -23.97 4.72
C ARG A 65 19.12 -25.42 4.57
N SER A 66 17.87 -25.68 4.18
CA SER A 66 17.28 -27.02 4.21
C SER A 66 17.34 -27.79 2.90
N THR A 67 17.25 -27.09 1.75
CA THR A 67 16.88 -27.74 0.49
C THR A 67 17.76 -27.31 -0.68
N SER A 68 18.23 -26.06 -0.70
CA SER A 68 18.95 -25.52 -1.87
C SER A 68 20.06 -24.53 -1.48
N PRO A 69 21.07 -24.95 -0.68
CA PRO A 69 22.10 -24.05 -0.13
C PRO A 69 22.95 -23.33 -1.18
N ASN A 70 23.06 -23.92 -2.37
CA ASN A 70 23.84 -23.38 -3.48
C ASN A 70 23.00 -22.63 -4.52
N SER A 71 21.70 -22.42 -4.28
CA SER A 71 20.84 -21.70 -5.22
C SER A 71 21.14 -20.21 -5.21
N VAL A 72 21.78 -19.72 -6.28
CA VAL A 72 22.10 -18.30 -6.48
C VAL A 72 20.82 -17.46 -6.51
N ALA A 73 19.81 -17.85 -7.30
CA ALA A 73 18.55 -17.11 -7.37
C ALA A 73 17.79 -17.01 -6.03
N LEU A 74 17.90 -18.01 -5.15
CA LEU A 74 17.32 -17.91 -3.80
C LEU A 74 18.14 -16.99 -2.90
N LYS A 75 19.47 -16.93 -3.04
CA LYS A 75 20.32 -15.96 -2.32
C LYS A 75 19.99 -14.54 -2.73
N ASP A 76 19.94 -14.29 -4.04
CA ASP A 76 19.60 -13.00 -4.62
C ASP A 76 18.19 -12.56 -4.20
N CYS A 77 17.20 -13.47 -4.30
CA CYS A 77 15.84 -13.13 -3.88
C CYS A 77 15.75 -12.82 -2.38
N ARG A 78 16.47 -13.55 -1.51
CA ARG A 78 16.52 -13.25 -0.07
C ARG A 78 17.07 -11.85 0.18
N GLU A 79 18.15 -11.47 -0.51
CA GLU A 79 18.78 -10.16 -0.38
C GLU A 79 17.84 -9.05 -0.85
N LEU A 80 17.23 -9.20 -2.03
CA LEU A 80 16.24 -8.25 -2.55
C LEU A 80 15.04 -8.07 -1.60
N LEU A 81 14.54 -9.15 -0.98
CA LEU A 81 13.47 -9.07 0.02
C LEU A 81 13.92 -8.37 1.32
N GLY A 82 15.17 -8.60 1.74
CA GLY A 82 15.78 -7.89 2.86
C GLY A 82 15.86 -6.39 2.60
N ASP A 83 16.36 -6.00 1.43
CA ASP A 83 16.43 -4.62 0.97
C ASP A 83 15.02 -4.00 0.90
N SER A 84 14.03 -4.72 0.35
CA SER A 84 12.63 -4.26 0.36
C SER A 84 12.14 -3.97 1.78
N ALA A 85 12.41 -4.87 2.74
CA ALA A 85 12.02 -4.66 4.13
C ALA A 85 12.71 -3.44 4.76
N GLU A 86 13.99 -3.20 4.46
CA GLU A 86 14.72 -2.04 4.93
C GLU A 86 14.14 -0.73 4.35
N GLN A 87 13.94 -0.68 3.03
CA GLN A 87 13.37 0.47 2.34
C GLN A 87 11.96 0.79 2.86
N LEU A 88 11.10 -0.22 3.03
CA LEU A 88 9.77 -0.04 3.61
C LEU A 88 9.84 0.44 5.08
N ASN A 89 10.80 -0.04 5.87
CA ASN A 89 11.02 0.49 7.21
C ASN A 89 11.51 1.94 7.22
N LYS A 90 12.34 2.35 6.24
CA LYS A 90 12.72 3.77 6.04
C LYS A 90 11.47 4.60 5.74
N THR A 91 10.63 4.17 4.80
CA THR A 91 9.33 4.78 4.49
C THR A 91 8.46 4.90 5.75
N ALA A 92 8.33 3.84 6.54
CA ALA A 92 7.50 3.84 7.74
C ALA A 92 8.00 4.84 8.80
N ARG A 93 9.31 4.97 8.98
CA ARG A 93 9.90 5.98 9.89
C ARG A 93 9.66 7.40 9.38
N GLN A 94 9.75 7.62 8.07
CA GLN A 94 9.54 8.91 7.43
C GLN A 94 8.09 9.39 7.58
N LEU A 95 7.12 8.52 7.29
CA LEU A 95 5.69 8.84 7.42
C LEU A 95 5.28 9.19 8.87
N ARG A 96 5.98 8.67 9.88
CA ARG A 96 5.76 9.03 11.29
C ARG A 96 6.30 10.41 11.66
N ARG A 97 7.23 10.95 10.87
CA ARG A 97 7.98 12.19 11.15
C ARG A 97 7.69 13.29 10.12
N LEU A 98 6.55 13.19 9.42
CA LEU A 98 6.13 14.23 8.48
C LEU A 98 5.95 15.57 9.18
N ARG A 99 6.56 16.62 8.63
CA ARG A 99 6.48 18.01 9.10
C ARG A 99 6.00 18.91 7.96
N PRO A 100 5.21 19.96 8.22
CA PRO A 100 4.73 20.88 7.17
C PRO A 100 5.85 21.46 6.31
N GLU A 101 6.96 21.87 6.93
CA GLU A 101 8.05 22.60 6.28
C GLU A 101 8.88 21.73 5.33
N THR A 102 8.91 20.43 5.58
CA THR A 102 9.67 19.45 4.77
C THR A 102 8.76 18.41 4.10
N PHE A 103 7.44 18.65 4.10
CA PHE A 103 6.44 17.63 3.77
C PHE A 103 6.69 16.99 2.41
N THR A 104 6.85 17.81 1.36
CA THR A 104 7.05 17.36 -0.02
C THR A 104 8.26 16.44 -0.12
N TRP A 105 9.44 16.90 0.31
CA TRP A 105 10.67 16.11 0.28
C TRP A 105 10.56 14.79 1.06
N GLN A 106 9.90 14.81 2.22
CA GLN A 106 9.73 13.61 3.03
C GLN A 106 8.78 12.60 2.38
N VAL A 107 7.71 13.06 1.71
CA VAL A 107 6.80 12.19 0.98
C VAL A 107 7.44 11.66 -0.31
N ASP A 108 8.23 12.47 -1.00
CA ASP A 108 8.99 12.03 -2.18
C ASP A 108 9.99 10.91 -1.82
N ASN A 109 10.73 11.05 -0.73
CA ASN A 109 11.59 9.97 -0.22
C ASN A 109 10.78 8.69 0.08
N ALA A 110 9.62 8.83 0.71
CA ALA A 110 8.74 7.70 0.99
C ALA A 110 8.25 7.02 -0.30
N LEU A 111 7.94 7.78 -1.35
CA LEU A 111 7.60 7.26 -2.67
C LEU A 111 8.78 6.53 -3.33
N THR A 112 9.98 7.12 -3.27
CA THR A 112 11.21 6.53 -3.83
C THR A 112 11.50 5.18 -3.18
N TRP A 113 11.58 5.12 -1.84
CA TRP A 113 11.91 3.88 -1.14
C TRP A 113 10.84 2.80 -1.32
N THR A 114 9.56 3.19 -1.33
CA THR A 114 8.45 2.23 -1.55
C THR A 114 8.46 1.68 -2.98
N SER A 115 8.77 2.52 -3.98
CA SER A 115 8.90 2.08 -5.37
C SER A 115 10.12 1.17 -5.56
N ALA A 116 11.27 1.51 -4.95
CA ALA A 116 12.44 0.63 -4.96
C ALA A 116 12.16 -0.73 -4.31
N ALA A 117 11.43 -0.76 -3.20
CA ALA A 117 11.01 -2.01 -2.57
C ALA A 117 10.17 -2.89 -3.51
N LEU A 118 9.26 -2.28 -4.28
CA LEU A 118 8.44 -2.98 -5.27
C LEU A 118 9.29 -3.51 -6.43
N THR A 119 10.21 -2.70 -6.96
CA THR A 119 11.16 -3.13 -8.01
C THR A 119 11.98 -4.34 -7.56
N ASN A 120 12.52 -4.33 -6.35
CA ASN A 120 13.27 -5.46 -5.79
C ASN A 120 12.43 -6.75 -5.74
N GLN A 121 11.15 -6.65 -5.38
CA GLN A 121 10.23 -7.79 -5.33
C GLN A 121 9.98 -8.35 -6.74
N ASP A 122 9.78 -7.48 -7.73
CA ASP A 122 9.63 -7.87 -9.13
C ASP A 122 10.89 -8.53 -9.68
N THR A 123 12.07 -7.96 -9.37
CA THR A 123 13.37 -8.55 -9.73
C THR A 123 13.58 -9.92 -9.09
N CYS A 124 13.20 -10.13 -7.82
CA CYS A 124 13.26 -11.48 -7.22
C CYS A 124 12.40 -12.47 -8.03
N VAL A 125 11.16 -12.12 -8.38
CA VAL A 125 10.28 -13.01 -9.14
C VAL A 125 10.85 -13.29 -10.53
N GLN A 126 11.43 -12.30 -11.19
CA GLN A 126 12.10 -12.46 -12.49
C GLN A 126 13.32 -13.38 -12.39
N GLY A 127 14.23 -13.15 -11.44
CA GLY A 127 15.41 -14.00 -11.26
C GLY A 127 15.07 -15.46 -10.94
N LEU A 128 13.97 -15.70 -10.24
CA LEU A 128 13.45 -17.06 -10.00
C LEU A 128 12.84 -17.71 -11.25
N ARG A 129 12.42 -16.94 -12.26
CA ARG A 129 11.86 -17.47 -13.51
C ARG A 129 12.94 -18.00 -14.45
N GLU A 130 14.12 -17.40 -14.43
CA GLU A 130 15.24 -17.73 -15.31
C GLU A 130 15.95 -19.03 -14.91
N VAL A 131 15.82 -19.46 -13.64
CA VAL A 131 16.41 -20.72 -13.15
C VAL A 131 15.52 -21.92 -13.51
N MET A 132 15.71 -22.48 -14.71
CA MET A 132 15.12 -23.75 -15.13
C MET A 132 15.84 -25.00 -14.59
N LYS A 133 16.96 -24.85 -13.86
CA LYS A 133 17.73 -25.99 -13.32
C LYS A 133 18.05 -25.78 -11.84
N GLY A 134 17.52 -26.66 -10.97
CA GLY A 134 18.05 -26.86 -9.61
C GLY A 134 17.10 -26.67 -8.43
N THR A 135 15.94 -26.03 -8.60
CA THR A 135 14.93 -25.85 -7.54
C THR A 135 13.64 -26.56 -7.93
N SER A 136 13.10 -27.44 -7.07
CA SER A 136 11.81 -28.10 -7.31
C SER A 136 10.73 -27.06 -7.60
N GLY A 137 9.93 -27.27 -8.66
CA GLY A 137 8.91 -26.30 -9.11
C GLY A 137 7.97 -25.84 -8.00
N LYS A 138 7.67 -26.73 -7.03
CA LYS A 138 6.84 -26.41 -5.85
C LYS A 138 7.50 -25.37 -4.92
N THR A 139 8.82 -25.45 -4.73
CA THR A 139 9.57 -24.49 -3.89
C THR A 139 9.57 -23.12 -4.55
N ARG A 140 9.85 -23.06 -5.85
CA ARG A 140 9.80 -21.83 -6.64
C ARG A 140 8.42 -21.18 -6.56
N GLU A 141 7.35 -21.93 -6.81
CA GLU A 141 5.99 -21.42 -6.75
C GLU A 141 5.63 -20.88 -5.36
N ALA A 142 6.09 -21.54 -4.31
CA ALA A 142 5.90 -21.07 -2.94
C ALA A 142 6.61 -19.74 -2.65
N VAL A 143 7.84 -19.55 -3.15
CA VAL A 143 8.54 -18.26 -3.02
C VAL A 143 7.80 -17.19 -3.83
N VAL A 144 7.49 -17.45 -5.10
CA VAL A 144 6.78 -16.49 -5.98
C VAL A 144 5.47 -16.03 -5.35
N ARG A 145 4.67 -16.95 -4.81
CA ARG A 145 3.39 -16.62 -4.15
C ARG A 145 3.57 -15.67 -2.96
N ARG A 146 4.61 -15.90 -2.16
CA ARG A 146 4.93 -15.03 -1.02
C ARG A 146 5.40 -13.66 -1.49
N VAL A 147 6.31 -13.60 -2.46
CA VAL A 147 6.83 -12.33 -2.99
C VAL A 147 5.71 -11.52 -3.64
N SER A 148 4.84 -12.14 -4.44
CA SER A 148 3.67 -11.45 -5.02
C SER A 148 2.69 -10.94 -3.95
N HIS A 149 2.58 -11.61 -2.81
CA HIS A 149 1.82 -11.09 -1.68
C HIS A 149 2.44 -9.81 -1.11
N VAL A 150 3.77 -9.79 -0.96
CA VAL A 150 4.53 -8.58 -0.56
C VAL A 150 4.33 -7.46 -1.59
N SER A 151 4.43 -7.75 -2.89
CA SER A 151 4.18 -6.78 -3.97
C SER A 151 2.81 -6.15 -3.89
N ARG A 152 1.76 -6.94 -3.61
CA ARG A 152 0.41 -6.42 -3.43
C ARG A 152 0.30 -5.48 -2.22
N LEU A 153 0.89 -5.84 -1.09
CA LEU A 153 0.89 -4.98 0.10
C LEU A 153 1.69 -3.69 -0.14
N THR A 154 2.83 -3.79 -0.82
CA THR A 154 3.67 -2.66 -1.20
C THR A 154 2.94 -1.72 -2.16
N GLY A 155 2.25 -2.26 -3.18
CA GLY A 155 1.43 -1.48 -4.10
C GLY A 155 0.26 -0.75 -3.40
N ASN A 156 -0.41 -1.41 -2.44
CA ASN A 156 -1.43 -0.78 -1.60
C ASN A 156 -0.84 0.38 -0.77
N ALA A 157 0.34 0.18 -0.19
CA ALA A 157 1.05 1.22 0.56
C ALA A 157 1.42 2.41 -0.35
N LEU A 158 1.96 2.13 -1.54
CA LEU A 158 2.32 3.15 -2.53
C LEU A 158 1.09 3.97 -2.96
N HIS A 159 -0.07 3.32 -3.15
CA HIS A 159 -1.31 4.02 -3.45
C HIS A 159 -1.69 5.02 -2.34
N LEU A 160 -1.61 4.61 -1.07
CA LEU A 160 -1.94 5.48 0.05
C LEU A 160 -0.95 6.64 0.22
N ILE A 161 0.34 6.42 -0.07
CA ILE A 161 1.35 7.50 -0.05
C ILE A 161 1.06 8.51 -1.17
N ASN A 162 0.74 8.05 -2.38
CA ASN A 162 0.33 8.94 -3.47
C ASN A 162 -0.91 9.77 -3.11
N ARG A 163 -1.92 9.15 -2.50
CA ARG A 163 -3.10 9.86 -2.00
C ARG A 163 -2.72 10.93 -0.98
N LEU A 164 -1.81 10.61 -0.05
CA LEU A 164 -1.32 11.55 0.96
C LEU A 164 -0.61 12.76 0.30
N ALA A 165 0.22 12.51 -0.72
CA ALA A 165 0.87 13.56 -1.50
C ALA A 165 -0.17 14.49 -2.17
N SER A 166 -1.17 13.93 -2.84
CA SER A 166 -2.18 14.70 -3.59
C SER A 166 -3.17 15.46 -2.71
N THR A 167 -3.47 14.98 -1.50
CA THR A 167 -4.38 15.68 -0.58
C THR A 167 -3.70 16.88 0.08
N ASN A 168 -2.40 16.78 0.37
CA ASN A 168 -1.65 17.85 1.00
C ASN A 168 -1.08 18.88 0.00
N GLY A 169 -0.86 18.50 -1.26
CA GLY A 169 -0.45 19.44 -2.32
C GLY A 169 -1.55 20.42 -2.78
N ARG A 170 -2.81 20.24 -2.33
CA ARG A 170 -3.92 21.18 -2.57
C ARG A 170 -4.10 22.23 -1.45
N GLY A 171 -3.30 22.14 -0.38
CA GLY A 171 -3.38 23.03 0.78
C GLY A 171 -2.17 23.95 0.96
N LEU A 172 -1.26 23.94 -0.02
CA LEU A 172 -0.19 24.92 -0.23
C LEU A 172 -0.57 25.78 -1.43
#